data_AF-I9LC86-F1
#
_entry.id   AF-I9LC86-F1
#
_cell.length_a   1.000
_cell.length_b   1.000
_cell.length_c   1.000
_cell.angle_alpha   90.00
_cell.angle_beta   90.00
_cell.angle_gamma   90.00
#
_symmetry.space_group_name_H-M   'P 1'
#
loop_
_entity.id
_entity.type
_entity.pdbx_description
1 polymer ?
#
loop_
_entity_poly.entity_id
_entity_poly.type
_entity_poly.pdbx_seq_one_letter_code
_entity_poly.pdbx_strand_id
1 'polypeptide(L)'
;MHVNNQIIDINSEEHFFAIIKNSFIKYKNEKNKSVELLLFIIMGLNHLNEWITPGYAPFTKSGNINVPKTKYEQFSNDVYLTNEHRIIREICSKSKQMEPSLNTSTSHTMSFDDVDNGPVTCYTVDGMDIEEIIEKLILFYQTRWFN
;
A
#
# COMPACT_ATOMS: atom_id res chain seq x y z
N MET A 1 -6.67 -38.93 -2.69
CA MET A 1 -6.86 -37.81 -1.75
C MET A 1 -5.95 -36.69 -2.19
N HIS A 2 -6.48 -35.71 -2.92
CA HIS A 2 -5.75 -34.47 -3.17
C HIS A 2 -5.87 -33.62 -1.92
N VAL A 3 -4.74 -33.40 -1.24
CA VAL A 3 -4.65 -32.38 -0.19
C VAL A 3 -4.73 -31.04 -0.91
N ASN A 4 -5.85 -30.34 -0.72
CA ASN A 4 -6.06 -29.02 -1.29
C ASN A 4 -5.17 -28.04 -0.52
N ASN A 5 -3.97 -27.79 -1.04
CA ASN A 5 -2.92 -26.99 -0.40
C ASN A 5 -3.10 -25.48 -0.64
N GLN A 6 -4.34 -24.97 -0.57
CA GLN A 6 -4.58 -23.52 -0.61
C GLN A 6 -4.54 -22.99 0.83
N ILE A 7 -3.40 -22.41 1.22
CA ILE A 7 -3.20 -21.84 2.55
C ILE A 7 -3.98 -20.51 2.70
N ILE A 8 -4.31 -19.82 1.59
CA ILE A 8 -5.19 -18.63 1.54
C ILE A 8 -5.91 -18.62 0.18
N ASP A 9 -7.23 -18.48 0.17
CA ASP A 9 -8.08 -18.56 -1.04
C ASP A 9 -8.31 -17.18 -1.68
N ILE A 10 -7.25 -16.57 -2.23
CA ILE A 10 -7.33 -15.33 -3.01
C ILE A 10 -7.23 -15.69 -4.50
N ASN A 11 -8.38 -15.65 -5.17
CA ASN A 11 -8.54 -16.22 -6.51
C ASN A 11 -8.45 -15.21 -7.66
N SER A 12 -8.38 -13.91 -7.37
CA SER A 12 -8.20 -12.86 -8.39
C SER A 12 -7.67 -11.55 -7.79
N GLU A 13 -7.21 -10.67 -8.66
CA GLU A 13 -6.81 -9.30 -8.33
C GLU A 13 -7.98 -8.49 -7.72
N GLU A 14 -9.21 -8.71 -8.18
CA GLU A 14 -10.42 -8.06 -7.62
C GLU A 14 -10.65 -8.52 -6.18
N HIS A 15 -10.51 -9.82 -5.91
CA HIS A 15 -10.68 -10.35 -4.57
C HIS A 15 -9.61 -9.78 -3.64
N PHE A 16 -8.36 -9.72 -4.10
CA PHE A 16 -7.27 -9.13 -3.32
C PHE A 16 -7.52 -7.64 -3.04
N PHE A 17 -7.92 -6.88 -4.05
CA PHE A 17 -8.27 -5.47 -3.90
C PHE A 17 -9.41 -5.25 -2.91
N ALA A 18 -10.46 -6.09 -2.95
CA ALA A 18 -11.57 -6.03 -2.00
C ALA A 18 -11.11 -6.27 -0.56
N ILE A 19 -10.20 -7.22 -0.33
CA ILE A 19 -9.62 -7.49 1.01
C ILE A 19 -8.84 -6.28 1.50
N ILE A 20 -7.99 -5.68 0.66
CA ILE A 20 -7.23 -4.47 1.00
C ILE A 20 -8.17 -3.32 1.35
N LYS A 21 -9.18 -3.07 0.51
CA LYS A 21 -10.16 -2.00 0.70
C LYS A 21 -10.94 -2.18 2.01
N ASN A 22 -11.41 -3.39 2.30
CA ASN A 22 -12.12 -3.69 3.55
C ASN A 22 -11.20 -3.53 4.78
N SER A 23 -9.93 -3.93 4.65
CA SER A 23 -8.93 -3.75 5.70
C SER A 23 -8.66 -2.27 5.97
N PHE A 24 -8.62 -1.44 4.92
CA PHE A 24 -8.49 0.01 5.07
C PHE A 24 -9.71 0.65 5.74
N ILE A 25 -10.92 0.25 5.36
CA ILE A 25 -12.15 0.73 6.04
C ILE A 25 -12.11 0.36 7.52
N LYS A 26 -11.68 -0.86 7.86
CA LYS A 26 -11.50 -1.28 9.25
C LYS A 26 -10.49 -0.38 9.97
N TYR A 27 -9.31 -0.18 9.37
CA TYR A 27 -8.24 0.67 9.92
C TYR A 27 -8.70 2.12 10.18
N LYS A 28 -9.43 2.74 9.25
CA LYS A 28 -9.97 4.11 9.43
C LYS A 28 -10.89 4.21 10.66
N ASN A 29 -11.70 3.18 10.89
CA ASN A 29 -12.68 3.15 11.98
C ASN A 29 -12.10 2.72 13.33
N GLU A 30 -10.85 2.23 13.38
CA GLU A 30 -10.19 1.88 14.63
C GLU A 30 -9.78 3.16 15.40
N LYS A 31 -10.16 3.22 16.69
CA LYS A 31 -9.76 4.32 17.58
C LYS A 31 -8.25 4.37 17.84
N ASN A 32 -7.63 3.18 17.94
CA ASN A 32 -6.19 3.01 18.09
C ASN A 32 -5.67 2.33 16.83
N LYS A 33 -4.69 2.94 16.16
CA LYS A 33 -4.26 2.47 14.84
C LYS A 33 -3.34 1.25 14.93
N SER A 34 -3.80 0.10 14.44
CA SER A 34 -2.97 -1.11 14.36
C SER A 34 -1.90 -0.98 13.28
N VAL A 35 -0.64 -1.09 13.70
CA VAL A 35 0.52 -1.07 12.79
C VAL A 35 0.54 -2.29 11.89
N GLU A 36 0.09 -3.45 12.38
CA GLU A 36 0.03 -4.70 11.61
C GLU A 36 -0.99 -4.60 10.48
N LEU A 37 -2.16 -4.02 10.76
CA LEU A 37 -3.19 -3.78 9.75
C LEU A 37 -2.72 -2.76 8.72
N LEU A 38 -2.06 -1.69 9.17
CA LEU A 38 -1.45 -0.70 8.26
C LEU A 38 -0.39 -1.34 7.36
N LEU A 39 0.51 -2.16 7.93
CA LEU A 39 1.54 -2.86 7.18
C LEU A 39 0.93 -3.80 6.14
N PHE A 40 -0.13 -4.54 6.50
CA PHE A 40 -0.87 -5.38 5.56
C PHE A 40 -1.42 -4.57 4.38
N ILE A 41 -2.03 -3.41 4.64
CA ILE A 41 -2.59 -2.54 3.59
C ILE A 41 -1.49 -2.00 2.68
N ILE A 42 -0.39 -1.49 3.26
CA ILE A 42 0.74 -0.94 2.51
C ILE A 42 1.38 -2.01 1.62
N MET A 43 1.67 -3.19 2.17
CA MET A 43 2.21 -4.32 1.41
C MET A 43 1.23 -4.78 0.32
N GLY A 44 -0.06 -4.84 0.64
CA GLY A 44 -1.10 -5.21 -0.31
C GLY A 44 -1.15 -4.27 -1.50
N LEU A 45 -1.18 -2.95 -1.26
CA LEU A 45 -1.21 -1.95 -2.32
C LEU A 45 0.09 -1.92 -3.14
N ASN A 46 1.25 -2.13 -2.51
CA ASN A 46 2.53 -2.24 -3.20
C ASN A 46 2.55 -3.39 -4.23
N HIS A 47 1.96 -4.53 -3.86
CA HIS A 47 1.99 -5.75 -4.69
C HIS A 47 0.76 -5.94 -5.57
N LEU A 48 -0.34 -5.21 -5.35
CA LEU A 48 -1.57 -5.36 -6.13
C LEU A 48 -1.34 -5.19 -7.64
N ASN A 49 -0.42 -4.30 -8.03
CA ASN A 49 -0.10 -4.12 -9.44
C ASN A 49 0.56 -5.36 -10.09
N GLU A 50 1.30 -6.17 -9.31
CA GLU A 50 1.92 -7.41 -9.78
C GLU A 50 0.88 -8.49 -10.06
N TRP A 51 -0.27 -8.44 -9.38
CA TRP A 51 -1.40 -9.32 -9.64
C TRP A 51 -2.13 -8.92 -10.94
N ILE A 52 -2.24 -7.62 -11.19
CA ILE A 52 -2.91 -7.08 -12.39
C ILE A 52 -2.03 -7.27 -13.64
N THR A 53 -0.73 -7.00 -13.54
CA THR A 53 0.20 -7.12 -14.68
C THR A 53 1.42 -7.97 -14.32
N PRO A 54 1.28 -9.30 -14.24
CA PRO A 54 2.35 -10.19 -13.83
C PRO A 54 3.58 -10.10 -14.74
N GLY A 55 4.76 -9.98 -14.14
CA GLY A 55 6.05 -10.00 -14.85
C GLY A 55 6.40 -8.74 -15.62
N TYR A 56 5.55 -7.72 -15.61
CA TYR A 56 5.84 -6.43 -16.23
C TYR A 56 6.56 -5.50 -15.26
N ALA A 57 7.71 -4.96 -15.69
CA ALA A 57 8.44 -3.93 -14.97
C ALA A 57 8.17 -2.57 -15.65
N PRO A 58 7.54 -1.58 -14.98
CA PRO A 58 7.23 -0.28 -15.57
C PRO A 58 8.45 0.56 -15.96
N PHE A 59 9.61 0.27 -15.36
CA PHE A 59 10.86 0.98 -15.61
C PHE A 59 11.95 0.04 -16.12
N THR A 60 12.78 0.54 -17.03
CA THR A 60 14.02 -0.10 -17.44
C THR A 60 15.06 -0.04 -16.32
N LYS A 61 16.14 -0.84 -16.44
CA LYS A 61 17.28 -0.77 -15.52
C LYS A 61 17.96 0.60 -15.49
N SER A 62 17.79 1.41 -16.54
CA SER A 62 18.32 2.78 -16.62
C SER A 62 17.35 3.84 -16.10
N GLY A 63 16.19 3.44 -15.55
CA GLY A 63 15.19 4.34 -14.97
C GLY A 63 14.20 4.96 -15.97
N ASN A 64 14.21 4.55 -17.25
CA ASN A 64 13.25 5.04 -18.23
C ASN A 64 11.95 4.24 -18.16
N ILE A 65 10.80 4.88 -18.41
CA ILE A 65 9.51 4.19 -18.48
C ILE A 65 9.49 3.25 -19.69
N ASN A 66 9.07 2.00 -19.50
CA ASN A 66 8.85 1.05 -20.59
C ASN A 66 7.63 1.46 -21.42
N VAL A 67 7.72 1.33 -22.74
CA VAL A 67 6.58 1.60 -23.64
C VAL A 67 5.55 0.47 -23.48
N PRO A 68 4.31 0.77 -23.04
CA PRO A 68 3.31 -0.26 -22.80
C PRO A 68 2.72 -0.74 -24.13
N LYS A 69 2.48 -2.04 -24.23
CA LYS A 69 1.90 -2.74 -25.38
C LYS A 69 0.45 -3.15 -25.15
N THR A 70 0.03 -3.21 -23.90
CA THR A 70 -1.32 -3.63 -23.50
C THR A 70 -1.95 -2.62 -22.55
N LYS A 71 -3.28 -2.68 -22.38
CA LYS A 71 -3.98 -1.87 -21.39
C LYS A 71 -3.51 -2.15 -19.95
N TYR A 72 -3.08 -3.38 -19.67
CA TYR A 72 -2.57 -3.80 -18.36
C TYR A 72 -1.22 -3.11 -18.09
N GLU A 73 -0.30 -3.16 -19.06
CA GLU A 73 0.99 -2.48 -18.98
C GLU A 73 0.84 -0.96 -18.90
N GLN A 74 -0.13 -0.37 -19.63
CA GLN A 74 -0.43 1.06 -19.54
C GLN A 74 -0.92 1.42 -18.14
N PHE A 75 -1.86 0.66 -17.58
CA PHE A 75 -2.33 0.87 -16.21
C PHE A 75 -1.19 0.73 -15.19
N SER A 76 -0.33 -0.27 -15.36
CA SER A 76 0.85 -0.50 -14.54
C SER A 76 1.81 0.70 -14.55
N ASN A 77 2.05 1.28 -15.73
CA ASN A 77 2.80 2.54 -15.84
C ASN A 77 2.10 3.69 -15.12
N ASP A 78 0.78 3.87 -15.35
CA ASP A 78 0.02 4.97 -14.75
C ASP A 78 0.08 4.91 -13.21
N VAL A 79 -0.15 3.74 -12.61
CA VAL A 79 -0.03 3.53 -11.15
C VAL A 79 1.37 3.89 -10.68
N TYR A 80 2.40 3.38 -11.36
CA TYR A 80 3.78 3.56 -10.92
C TYR A 80 4.26 5.00 -10.91
N LEU A 81 3.60 5.87 -11.67
CA LEU A 81 3.83 7.32 -11.75
C LEU A 81 3.04 8.13 -10.73
N THR A 82 2.05 7.54 -10.04
CA THR A 82 1.35 8.21 -8.95
C THR A 82 2.29 8.48 -7.77
N ASN A 83 2.09 9.62 -7.11
CA ASN A 83 2.90 9.96 -5.94
C ASN A 83 2.60 9.02 -4.77
N GLU A 84 1.35 8.61 -4.64
CA GLU A 84 0.86 7.72 -3.61
C GLU A 84 1.52 6.34 -3.71
N HIS A 85 1.53 5.75 -4.90
CA HIS A 85 2.20 4.47 -5.11
C HIS A 85 3.72 4.59 -4.93
N ARG A 86 4.33 5.72 -5.34
CA ARG A 86 5.74 5.99 -5.05
C ARG A 86 6.02 5.97 -3.54
N ILE A 87 5.22 6.67 -2.74
CA ILE A 87 5.35 6.71 -1.29
C ILE A 87 5.20 5.30 -0.69
N ILE A 88 4.16 4.56 -1.08
CA ILE A 88 3.93 3.17 -0.62
C ILE A 88 5.14 2.27 -0.94
N ARG A 89 5.66 2.32 -2.17
CA ARG A 89 6.88 1.57 -2.55
C ARG A 89 8.08 1.96 -1.72
N GLU A 90 8.27 3.25 -1.45
CA GLU A 90 9.41 3.74 -0.66
C GLU A 90 9.31 3.28 0.80
N ILE A 91 8.11 3.25 1.40
CA ILE A 91 7.89 2.67 2.73
C ILE A 91 8.28 1.18 2.74
N CYS A 92 7.84 0.42 1.75
CA CYS A 92 8.22 -0.99 1.60
C CYS A 92 9.73 -1.17 1.34
N SER A 93 10.36 -0.24 0.60
CA SER A 93 11.78 -0.31 0.23
C SER A 93 12.71 0.15 1.35
N LYS A 94 12.25 1.03 2.25
CA LYS A 94 12.97 1.40 3.47
C LYS A 94 13.16 0.26 4.46
N SER A 95 12.29 -0.75 4.42
CA SER A 95 12.58 -2.02 5.13
C SER A 95 13.86 -2.70 4.62
N LYS A 96 14.38 -2.30 3.45
CA LYS A 96 15.55 -2.88 2.76
C LYS A 96 16.79 -1.98 2.71
N GLN A 97 16.72 -0.67 3.00
CA GLN A 97 17.87 0.27 2.90
C GLN A 97 18.03 1.12 4.17
N MET A 98 19.27 1.30 4.64
CA MET A 98 19.63 1.99 5.90
C MET A 98 19.71 3.54 5.81
N GLU A 99 19.48 4.16 4.65
CA GLU A 99 19.55 5.62 4.47
C GLU A 99 18.14 6.22 4.19
N PRO A 100 17.72 7.29 4.88
CA PRO A 100 16.33 7.77 4.80
C PRO A 100 16.10 8.76 3.63
N SER A 101 15.19 8.42 2.71
CA SER A 101 14.66 9.34 1.69
C SER A 101 13.35 10.07 2.08
N LEU A 102 12.62 9.55 3.08
CA LEU A 102 11.33 10.08 3.57
C LEU A 102 11.39 10.36 5.08
N ASN A 103 10.58 11.26 5.59
CA ASN A 103 10.39 11.45 7.03
C ASN A 103 9.07 10.82 7.48
N THR A 104 9.14 9.86 8.41
CA THR A 104 7.95 9.18 8.98
C THR A 104 7.77 9.59 10.44
N SER A 105 6.55 9.90 10.86
CA SER A 105 6.25 10.23 12.27
C SER A 105 4.91 9.66 12.73
N THR A 106 4.75 9.54 14.05
CA THR A 106 3.53 9.08 14.71
C THR A 106 3.00 10.12 15.68
N SER A 107 1.68 10.21 15.78
CA SER A 107 0.97 10.99 16.81
C SER A 107 0.35 10.06 17.84
N HIS A 108 0.40 10.44 19.11
CA HIS A 108 -0.06 9.64 20.25
C HIS A 108 -1.08 10.44 21.09
N THR A 109 -2.02 9.78 21.76
CA THR A 109 -2.75 10.41 22.86
C THR A 109 -1.84 10.55 24.09
N MET A 110 -1.91 11.68 24.79
CA MET A 110 -1.16 11.84 26.04
C MET A 110 -1.68 10.86 27.10
N SER A 111 -0.79 10.00 27.58
CA SER A 111 -0.96 9.27 28.84
C SER A 111 -0.70 10.22 30.01
N PHE A 112 -1.45 10.07 31.10
CA PHE A 112 -1.18 10.79 32.36
C PHE A 112 0.07 10.26 33.10
N ASP A 113 0.65 9.15 32.63
CA ASP A 113 1.91 8.60 33.12
C ASP A 113 3.03 8.87 32.10
N ASP A 114 4.04 9.64 32.52
CA ASP A 114 5.21 10.16 31.76
C ASP A 114 6.11 9.10 31.08
N VAL A 115 5.75 7.82 31.14
CA VAL A 115 6.59 6.70 30.68
C VAL A 115 6.02 6.01 29.43
N ASP A 116 4.75 6.24 29.09
CA ASP A 116 4.11 5.57 27.95
C ASP A 116 3.48 6.62 27.03
N ASN A 117 4.05 6.81 25.84
CA ASN A 117 3.38 7.57 24.79
C ASN A 117 2.12 6.76 24.45
N GLY A 118 0.94 7.25 24.83
CA GLY A 118 -0.34 6.53 24.68
C GLY A 118 -0.61 6.05 23.25
N PRO A 119 -1.73 5.37 22.98
CA PRO A 119 -1.94 4.69 21.70
C PRO A 119 -1.75 5.61 20.49
N VAL A 120 -1.13 5.07 19.43
CA VAL A 120 -0.93 5.79 18.17
C VAL A 120 -2.30 6.09 17.55
N THR A 121 -2.50 7.36 17.21
CA THR A 121 -3.74 7.85 16.60
C THR A 121 -3.58 8.18 15.11
N CYS A 122 -2.36 8.46 14.65
CA CYS A 122 -2.08 8.84 13.27
C CYS A 122 -0.63 8.52 12.90
N TYR A 123 -0.41 8.18 11.62
CA TYR A 123 0.91 8.05 11.00
C TYR A 123 1.00 9.03 9.85
N THR A 124 2.13 9.74 9.74
CA THR A 124 2.37 10.66 8.62
C THR A 124 3.67 10.33 7.88
N VAL A 125 3.69 10.67 6.59
CA VAL A 125 4.85 10.56 5.70
C VAL A 125 5.05 11.89 5.01
N ASP A 126 6.20 12.52 5.24
CA ASP A 126 6.52 13.88 4.80
C ASP A 126 5.42 14.91 5.16
N GLY A 127 4.78 14.72 6.32
CA GLY A 127 3.70 15.59 6.81
C GLY A 127 2.32 15.31 6.21
N MET A 128 2.17 14.33 5.31
CA MET A 128 0.87 13.87 4.80
C MET A 128 0.35 12.68 5.61
N ASP A 129 -0.95 12.66 5.88
CA ASP A 129 -1.62 11.54 6.55
C ASP A 129 -1.55 10.27 5.68
N ILE A 130 -1.13 9.15 6.26
CA ILE A 130 -1.07 7.86 5.54
C ILE A 130 -2.44 7.41 5.05
N GLU A 131 -3.51 7.75 5.77
CA GLU A 131 -4.88 7.45 5.35
C GLU A 131 -5.23 8.18 4.06
N GLU A 132 -4.83 9.43 3.91
CA GLU A 132 -5.08 10.21 2.69
C GLU A 132 -4.33 9.61 1.49
N ILE A 133 -3.08 9.20 1.69
CA ILE A 133 -2.26 8.54 0.66
C ILE A 133 -2.92 7.23 0.22
N ILE A 134 -3.32 6.39 1.18
CA ILE A 134 -3.96 5.10 0.91
C ILE A 134 -5.31 5.29 0.22
N GLU A 135 -6.13 6.24 0.69
CA GLU A 135 -7.45 6.51 0.15
C GLU A 135 -7.38 6.97 -1.32
N LYS A 136 -6.45 7.87 -1.63
CA LYS A 136 -6.19 8.31 -3.02
C LYS A 136 -5.76 7.16 -3.92
N LEU A 137 -4.87 6.29 -3.43
CA LEU A 137 -4.41 5.13 -4.20
C LEU A 137 -5.53 4.10 -4.43
N ILE A 138 -6.33 3.80 -3.40
CA ILE A 138 -7.51 2.93 -3.54
C ILE A 138 -8.50 3.53 -4.54
N LEU A 139 -8.77 4.83 -4.47
CA LEU A 139 -9.65 5.51 -5.43
C LEU A 139 -9.10 5.42 -6.86
N PHE A 140 -7.79 5.56 -7.03
CA PHE A 140 -7.14 5.38 -8.34
C PHE A 140 -7.40 3.97 -8.89
N TYR A 141 -7.11 2.91 -8.13
CA TYR A 141 -7.36 1.53 -8.53
C TYR A 141 -8.84 1.27 -8.85
N GLN A 142 -9.74 1.77 -7.99
CA GLN A 142 -11.17 1.58 -8.16
C GLN A 142 -11.69 2.25 -9.43
N THR A 143 -11.26 3.47 -9.72
CA THR A 143 -11.80 4.25 -10.86
C THR A 143 -11.16 3.88 -12.19
N ARG A 144 -9.89 3.46 -12.19
CA ARG A 144 -9.12 3.22 -13.41
C ARG A 144 -9.07 1.75 -13.82
N TRP A 145 -9.31 0.82 -12.90
CA TRP A 145 -9.17 -0.61 -13.16
C TRP A 145 -10.37 -1.45 -12.73
N PHE A 146 -10.76 -1.35 -11.46
CA PHE A 146 -11.78 -2.21 -10.84
C PHE A 146 -13.22 -1.66 -10.90
N ASN A 147 -13.49 -0.75 -11.83
CA ASN A 147 -14.80 -0.12 -11.98
C ASN A 147 -15.82 -1.07 -12.62
#